data_AF-A0A1M7RC13-F1
#
_entry.id   AF-A0A1M7RC13-F1
#
_cell.length_a   1.000
_cell.length_b   1.000
_cell.length_c   1.000
_cell.angle_alpha   90.00
_cell.angle_beta   90.00
_cell.angle_gamma   90.00
#
_symmetry.space_group_name_H-M   'P 1'
#
loop_
_entity.id
_entity.type
_entity.pdbx_description
1 polymer ?
#
loop_
_entity_poly.entity_id
_entity_poly.type
_entity_poly.pdbx_seq_one_letter_code
_entity_poly.pdbx_strand_id
1 'polypeptide(L)'
;MIAEFSWKNFSLGTEVQVAGTFIYNGLLAFDEMEHFCQEHEVFECLYQLAIGIERLAKVAVILLEHNTDMDQTAFEKSLITHTTGGLIARIHKRTKLELNPHSHQLISLLDRFYNSMRYARFGIASSYEHTKARDTFINFLSELLQEPIDTRLLYATANDNRIKDRLGRLIKKISSELYEIIKDKARELQIFTEEIVYDSKAYKIFLQQQFTFKNERILQKELLIFLLNNKYKTPWKKLAKTLKPLPFDPAMTTAYVEAMFRITKAGVPLDELESICEDHPLKEDRLEALALLDKNGWGIDENIDDDEDPL
;
A
#
# COMPACT_ATOMS: atom_id res chain seq x y z
N MET A 1 -0.13 -10.64 -35.16
CA MET A 1 -1.55 -10.38 -34.83
C MET A 1 -1.98 -11.05 -33.52
N ILE A 2 -1.97 -12.40 -33.37
CA ILE A 2 -2.39 -13.06 -32.10
C ILE A 2 -1.44 -12.74 -30.93
N ALA A 3 -0.12 -12.82 -31.13
CA ALA A 3 0.85 -12.57 -30.06
C ALA A 3 0.81 -11.11 -29.55
N GLU A 4 0.69 -10.14 -30.44
CA GLU A 4 0.58 -8.71 -30.08
C GLU A 4 -0.71 -8.43 -29.31
N PHE A 5 -1.85 -8.95 -29.81
CA PHE A 5 -3.13 -8.82 -29.12
C PHE A 5 -3.04 -9.42 -27.71
N SER A 6 -2.48 -10.63 -27.58
CA SER A 6 -2.27 -11.30 -26.30
C SER A 6 -1.36 -10.51 -25.35
N TRP A 7 -0.27 -9.94 -25.87
CA TRP A 7 0.66 -9.13 -25.08
C TRP A 7 -0.01 -7.86 -24.55
N LYS A 8 -0.68 -7.10 -25.43
CA LYS A 8 -1.42 -5.90 -25.04
C LYS A 8 -2.53 -6.22 -24.03
N ASN A 9 -3.24 -7.33 -24.22
CA ASN A 9 -4.36 -7.70 -23.36
C ASN A 9 -3.89 -8.19 -21.98
N PHE A 10 -3.05 -9.22 -21.95
CA PHE A 10 -2.74 -9.94 -20.71
C PHE A 10 -1.46 -9.48 -20.03
N SER A 11 -0.38 -9.26 -20.80
CA SER A 11 0.89 -8.82 -20.22
C SER A 11 0.79 -7.38 -19.71
N LEU A 12 0.21 -6.47 -20.50
CA LEU A 12 0.01 -5.10 -20.01
C LEU A 12 -1.07 -5.03 -18.93
N GLY A 13 -2.11 -5.88 -18.96
CA GLY A 13 -3.09 -5.95 -17.86
C GLY A 13 -2.44 -6.37 -16.54
N THR A 14 -1.53 -7.34 -16.60
CA THR A 14 -0.69 -7.71 -15.45
C THR A 14 0.16 -6.53 -14.98
N GLU A 15 0.75 -5.77 -15.90
CA GLU A 15 1.52 -4.58 -15.56
C GLU A 15 0.68 -3.51 -14.86
N VAL A 16 -0.58 -3.29 -15.27
CA VAL A 16 -1.52 -2.39 -14.56
C VAL A 16 -1.78 -2.88 -13.13
N GLN A 17 -2.06 -4.18 -12.97
CA GLN A 17 -2.28 -4.80 -11.66
C GLN A 17 -1.05 -4.65 -10.73
N VAL A 18 0.14 -4.84 -11.28
CA VAL A 18 1.42 -4.64 -10.58
C VAL A 18 1.62 -3.16 -10.23
N ALA A 19 1.35 -2.24 -11.15
CA ALA A 19 1.46 -0.79 -10.90
C ALA A 19 0.56 -0.36 -9.73
N GLY A 20 -0.71 -0.80 -9.73
CA GLY A 20 -1.65 -0.54 -8.65
C GLY A 20 -1.19 -1.12 -7.31
N THR A 21 -0.54 -2.28 -7.32
CA THR A 21 0.06 -2.91 -6.13
C THR A 21 1.21 -2.07 -5.55
N PHE A 22 2.12 -1.58 -6.39
CA PHE A 22 3.20 -0.69 -5.97
C PHE A 22 2.66 0.63 -5.39
N ILE A 23 1.67 1.26 -6.05
CA ILE A 23 1.03 2.48 -5.55
C ILE A 23 0.38 2.24 -4.18
N TYR A 24 -0.39 1.15 -4.05
CA TYR A 24 -0.99 0.75 -2.77
C TYR A 24 0.07 0.59 -1.68
N ASN A 25 1.15 -0.14 -1.95
CA ASN A 25 2.20 -0.40 -0.95
C ASN A 25 2.90 0.89 -0.53
N GLY A 26 3.17 1.80 -1.47
CA GLY A 26 3.75 3.11 -1.15
C GLY A 26 2.85 3.96 -0.27
N LEU A 27 1.54 3.94 -0.52
CA LEU A 27 0.55 4.62 0.34
C LEU A 27 0.42 3.94 1.71
N LEU A 28 0.54 2.61 1.78
CA LEU A 28 0.47 1.88 3.04
C LEU A 28 1.71 2.17 3.90
N ALA A 29 2.90 2.09 3.32
CA ALA A 29 4.14 2.50 3.98
C ALA A 29 4.03 3.96 4.47
N PHE A 30 3.44 4.85 3.65
CA PHE A 30 3.15 6.20 4.09
C PHE A 30 2.16 6.27 5.26
N ASP A 31 1.09 5.49 5.23
CA ASP A 31 0.09 5.48 6.29
C ASP A 31 0.62 4.90 7.62
N GLU A 32 1.60 4.01 7.56
CA GLU A 32 2.22 3.39 8.73
C GLU A 32 3.34 4.24 9.35
N MET A 33 3.86 5.25 8.65
CA MET A 33 4.78 6.20 9.28
C MET A 33 4.08 6.96 10.40
N GLU A 34 4.70 7.01 11.58
CA GLU A 34 4.25 7.84 12.71
C GLU A 34 4.76 9.28 12.59
N HIS A 35 5.97 9.44 12.09
CA HIS A 35 6.67 10.70 11.92
C HIS A 35 7.73 10.54 10.83
N PHE A 36 8.33 11.64 10.39
CA PHE A 36 9.29 11.63 9.28
C PHE A 36 10.75 11.49 9.71
N CYS A 37 11.04 11.05 10.94
CA CYS A 37 12.42 10.94 11.43
C CYS A 37 13.22 9.85 10.71
N GLN A 38 12.57 8.76 10.33
CA GLN A 38 13.21 7.55 9.82
C GLN A 38 13.35 7.59 8.29
N GLU A 39 14.60 7.63 7.81
CA GLU A 39 14.91 7.65 6.39
C GLU A 39 14.43 6.39 5.65
N HIS A 40 14.48 5.23 6.30
CA HIS A 40 14.12 3.95 5.66
C HIS A 40 12.61 3.85 5.36
N GLU A 41 11.75 4.38 6.23
CA GLU A 41 10.31 4.41 6.01
C GLU A 41 9.94 5.36 4.84
N VAL A 42 10.57 6.54 4.80
CA VAL A 42 10.40 7.48 3.67
C VAL A 42 10.90 6.86 2.37
N PHE A 43 12.05 6.20 2.42
CA PHE A 43 12.61 5.51 1.27
C PHE A 43 11.64 4.47 0.71
N GLU A 44 11.06 3.62 1.56
CA GLU A 44 10.11 2.59 1.13
C GLU A 44 8.90 3.22 0.43
N CYS A 45 8.29 4.24 1.03
CA CYS A 45 7.20 4.99 0.44
C CYS A 45 7.56 5.53 -0.96
N LEU A 46 8.66 6.29 -1.08
CA LEU A 46 9.08 6.90 -2.34
C LEU A 46 9.43 5.86 -3.40
N TYR A 47 10.06 4.75 -3.00
CA TYR A 47 10.46 3.67 -3.90
C TYR A 47 9.26 2.98 -4.53
N GLN A 48 8.29 2.60 -3.71
CA GLN A 48 7.06 1.95 -4.19
C GLN A 48 6.27 2.89 -5.10
N LEU A 49 6.11 4.16 -4.72
CA LEU A 49 5.40 5.16 -5.54
C LEU A 49 6.09 5.45 -6.87
N ALA A 50 7.42 5.60 -6.88
CA ALA A 50 8.19 5.85 -8.10
C ALA A 50 7.99 4.71 -9.12
N ILE A 51 8.15 3.46 -8.68
CA ILE A 51 7.98 2.28 -9.54
C ILE A 51 6.55 2.15 -10.04
N GLY A 52 5.57 2.30 -9.14
CA GLY A 52 4.16 2.14 -9.49
C GLY A 52 3.69 3.16 -10.52
N ILE A 53 4.04 4.43 -10.35
CA ILE A 53 3.64 5.50 -11.29
C ILE A 53 4.38 5.34 -12.62
N GLU A 54 5.68 5.03 -12.60
CA GLU A 54 6.46 4.80 -13.83
C GLU A 54 5.85 3.66 -14.66
N ARG A 55 5.57 2.52 -14.03
CA ARG A 55 4.97 1.35 -14.70
C ARG A 55 3.62 1.67 -15.32
N LEU A 56 2.75 2.37 -14.59
CA LEU A 56 1.45 2.78 -15.10
C LEU A 56 1.60 3.71 -16.31
N ALA A 57 2.54 4.66 -16.26
CA ALA A 57 2.82 5.55 -17.37
C ALA A 57 3.43 4.80 -18.58
N LYS A 58 4.25 3.75 -18.38
CA LYS A 58 4.72 2.89 -19.47
C LYS A 58 3.57 2.20 -20.19
N VAL A 59 2.62 1.63 -19.45
CA VAL A 59 1.43 1.00 -20.06
C VAL A 59 0.66 2.02 -20.90
N ALA A 60 0.41 3.22 -20.37
CA ALA A 60 -0.26 4.29 -21.12
C ALA A 60 0.50 4.65 -22.41
N VAL A 61 1.82 4.84 -22.36
CA VAL A 61 2.65 5.11 -23.55
C VAL A 61 2.57 3.97 -24.56
N ILE A 62 2.65 2.72 -24.13
CA ILE A 62 2.54 1.56 -25.02
C ILE A 62 1.21 1.58 -25.76
N LEU A 63 0.09 1.75 -25.06
CA LEU A 63 -1.23 1.78 -25.68
C LEU A 63 -1.43 2.98 -26.61
N LEU A 64 -0.78 4.11 -26.33
CA LEU A 64 -0.90 5.34 -27.13
C LEU A 64 -0.03 5.34 -28.39
N GLU A 65 1.15 4.74 -28.34
CA GLU A 65 2.17 4.92 -29.38
C GLU A 65 2.45 3.64 -30.18
N HIS A 66 2.21 2.45 -29.61
CA HIS A 66 2.59 1.20 -30.27
C HIS A 66 1.68 0.86 -31.47
N ASN A 67 2.29 0.67 -32.63
CA ASN A 67 1.66 0.13 -33.84
C ASN A 67 2.52 -0.96 -34.49
N THR A 68 1.95 -1.73 -35.42
CA THR A 68 2.61 -2.89 -36.06
C THR A 68 3.82 -2.54 -36.92
N ASP A 69 3.94 -1.30 -37.36
CA ASP A 69 4.91 -0.88 -38.37
C ASP A 69 6.17 -0.25 -37.74
N MET A 70 6.23 -0.18 -36.41
CA MET A 70 7.34 0.41 -35.67
C MET A 70 8.47 -0.59 -35.37
N ASP A 71 9.68 -0.07 -35.17
CA ASP A 71 10.78 -0.87 -34.62
C ASP A 71 10.52 -1.18 -33.13
N GLN A 72 10.08 -2.41 -32.87
CA GLN A 72 9.77 -2.90 -31.53
C GLN A 72 10.96 -2.80 -30.56
N THR A 73 12.17 -3.12 -31.03
CA THR A 73 13.36 -3.12 -30.16
C THR A 73 13.75 -1.70 -29.78
N ALA A 74 13.68 -0.75 -30.73
CA ALA A 74 13.92 0.65 -30.45
C ALA A 74 12.85 1.22 -29.50
N PHE A 75 11.59 0.83 -29.70
CA PHE A 75 10.48 1.26 -28.83
C PHE A 75 10.67 0.77 -27.39
N GLU A 76 10.95 -0.51 -27.19
CA GLU A 76 11.21 -1.09 -25.86
C GLU A 76 12.40 -0.42 -25.16
N LYS A 77 13.49 -0.15 -25.87
CA LYS A 77 14.63 0.59 -25.31
C LYS A 77 14.24 2.01 -24.88
N SER A 78 13.38 2.69 -25.65
CA SER A 78 12.84 4.01 -25.27
C SER A 78 12.02 3.96 -23.96
N LEU A 79 11.49 2.79 -23.59
CA LEU A 79 10.74 2.56 -22.36
C LEU A 79 11.64 2.19 -21.17
N ILE A 80 12.95 2.03 -21.36
CA ILE A 80 13.88 1.71 -20.26
C ILE A 80 14.64 2.96 -19.82
N THR A 81 15.03 3.82 -20.76
CA THR A 81 15.97 4.92 -20.50
C THR A 81 15.32 6.25 -20.15
N HIS A 82 14.04 6.27 -19.78
CA HIS A 82 13.32 7.52 -19.49
C HIS A 82 13.12 7.74 -18.00
N THR A 83 12.78 8.97 -17.64
CA THR A 83 12.19 9.28 -16.34
C THR A 83 10.66 9.23 -16.41
N THR A 84 9.99 9.16 -15.26
CA THR A 84 8.52 9.21 -15.18
C THR A 84 7.99 10.51 -15.79
N GLY A 85 8.65 11.64 -15.53
CA GLY A 85 8.33 12.92 -16.17
C GLY A 85 8.44 12.87 -17.70
N GLY A 86 9.45 12.17 -18.22
CA GLY A 86 9.62 11.95 -19.67
C GLY A 86 8.47 11.16 -20.29
N LEU A 87 7.98 10.11 -19.62
CA LEU A 87 6.78 9.37 -20.07
C LEU A 87 5.54 10.24 -20.05
N ILE A 88 5.33 10.99 -18.97
CA ILE A 88 4.16 11.86 -18.84
C ILE A 88 4.15 12.93 -19.94
N ALA A 89 5.32 13.45 -20.32
CA ALA A 89 5.44 14.36 -21.45
C ALA A 89 5.07 13.69 -22.79
N ARG A 90 5.39 12.41 -22.99
CA ARG A 90 4.96 11.62 -24.17
C ARG A 90 3.44 11.46 -24.19
N ILE A 91 2.85 11.09 -23.05
CA ILE A 91 1.40 10.91 -22.90
C ILE A 91 0.66 12.22 -23.17
N HIS A 92 1.13 13.34 -22.62
CA HIS A 92 0.54 14.67 -22.82
C HIS A 92 0.56 15.12 -24.29
N LYS A 93 1.55 14.69 -25.09
CA LYS A 93 1.56 14.98 -26.54
C LYS A 93 0.45 14.26 -27.33
N ARG A 94 -0.15 13.22 -26.76
CA ARG A 94 -1.17 12.37 -27.40
C ARG A 94 -2.56 12.52 -26.79
N THR A 95 -2.67 13.16 -25.63
CA THR A 95 -3.89 13.20 -24.81
C THR A 95 -4.03 14.55 -24.12
N LYS A 96 -5.22 14.86 -23.59
CA LYS A 96 -5.45 16.04 -22.76
C LYS A 96 -5.15 15.75 -21.28
N LEU A 97 -3.95 15.25 -20.98
CA LEU A 97 -3.52 15.02 -19.60
C LEU A 97 -3.25 16.35 -18.89
N GLU A 98 -3.93 16.63 -17.78
CA GLU A 98 -3.85 17.90 -17.04
C GLU A 98 -3.49 17.69 -15.56
N LEU A 99 -2.19 17.70 -15.29
CA LEU A 99 -1.64 17.61 -13.94
C LEU A 99 -1.43 19.00 -13.33
N ASN A 100 -1.70 19.13 -12.03
CA ASN A 100 -1.47 20.38 -11.32
C ASN A 100 0.03 20.56 -10.98
N PRO A 101 0.47 21.78 -10.60
CA PRO A 101 1.88 22.04 -10.29
C PRO A 101 2.47 21.12 -9.22
N HIS A 102 1.72 20.80 -8.17
CA HIS A 102 2.18 19.90 -7.11
C HIS A 102 2.31 18.45 -7.58
N SER A 103 1.47 17.99 -8.51
CA SER A 103 1.63 16.69 -9.17
C SER A 103 2.95 16.65 -9.96
N HIS A 104 3.29 17.71 -10.70
CA HIS A 104 4.58 17.80 -11.39
C HIS A 104 5.77 17.84 -10.43
N GLN A 105 5.68 18.57 -9.32
CA GLN A 105 6.70 18.57 -8.28
C GLN A 105 6.92 17.17 -7.69
N LEU A 106 5.83 16.43 -7.42
CA LEU A 106 5.91 15.07 -6.92
C LEU A 106 6.57 14.13 -7.93
N ILE A 107 6.20 14.20 -9.21
CA ILE A 107 6.85 13.41 -10.26
C ILE A 107 8.35 13.72 -10.33
N SER A 108 8.73 15.00 -10.25
CA SER A 108 10.14 15.40 -10.22
C SER A 108 10.87 14.89 -8.98
N LEU A 109 10.22 14.85 -7.82
CA LEU A 109 10.77 14.23 -6.62
C LEU A 109 11.03 12.74 -6.84
N LEU A 110 10.05 11.99 -7.37
CA LEU A 110 10.17 10.56 -7.62
C LEU A 110 11.27 10.25 -8.65
N ASP A 111 11.37 11.05 -9.70
CA ASP A 111 12.43 10.94 -10.71
C ASP A 111 13.83 11.14 -10.10
N ARG A 112 14.00 12.19 -9.28
CA ARG A 112 15.28 12.44 -8.59
C ARG A 112 15.60 11.33 -7.61
N PHE A 113 14.59 10.87 -6.86
CA PHE A 113 14.75 9.79 -5.90
C PHE A 113 15.25 8.51 -6.57
N TYR A 114 14.55 8.05 -7.62
CA TYR A 114 14.83 6.78 -8.27
C TYR A 114 16.18 6.77 -8.99
N ASN A 115 16.51 7.87 -9.67
CA ASN A 115 17.72 7.97 -10.49
C ASN A 115 19.00 8.28 -9.69
N SER A 116 18.90 8.96 -8.55
CA SER A 116 20.09 9.45 -7.85
C SER A 116 20.10 9.17 -6.35
N MET A 117 19.02 9.47 -5.63
CA MET A 117 19.04 9.44 -4.16
C MET A 117 19.05 8.02 -3.62
N ARG A 118 18.47 7.04 -4.34
CA ARG A 118 18.45 5.64 -3.94
C ARG A 118 19.84 5.06 -3.69
N TYR A 119 20.81 5.47 -4.52
CA TYR A 119 22.16 4.94 -4.49
C TYR A 119 23.14 5.81 -3.72
N ALA A 120 22.73 7.01 -3.31
CA ALA A 120 23.60 7.97 -2.65
C ALA A 120 24.36 7.33 -1.48
N ARG A 121 23.69 6.48 -0.69
CA ARG A 121 24.24 5.80 0.49
C ARG A 121 25.34 4.74 0.23
N PHE A 122 25.57 4.32 -1.02
CA PHE A 122 26.63 3.35 -1.34
C PHE A 122 27.99 4.01 -1.62
N GLY A 123 28.04 5.33 -1.78
CA GLY A 123 29.30 6.05 -1.95
C GLY A 123 29.98 6.32 -0.61
N ILE A 124 31.32 6.20 -0.54
CA ILE A 124 32.09 6.52 0.69
C ILE A 124 31.91 8.00 1.10
N ALA A 125 31.71 8.89 0.14
CA ALA A 125 31.40 10.30 0.38
C ALA A 125 30.02 10.54 1.02
N SER A 126 29.15 9.53 1.07
CA SER A 126 27.77 9.64 1.55
C SER A 126 27.61 9.59 3.06
N SER A 127 28.72 9.39 3.80
CA SER A 127 28.82 9.45 5.26
C SER A 127 28.15 10.67 5.88
N TYR A 128 27.95 11.73 5.09
CA TYR A 128 27.37 13.02 5.49
C TYR A 128 26.03 13.35 4.79
N GLU A 129 25.51 12.50 3.89
CA GLU A 129 24.28 12.74 3.10
C GLU A 129 23.21 11.63 3.26
N HIS A 130 23.23 10.89 4.37
CA HIS A 130 22.36 9.71 4.55
C HIS A 130 20.85 10.01 4.52
N THR A 131 20.43 11.26 4.77
CA THR A 131 19.04 11.69 4.94
C THR A 131 18.45 12.44 3.74
N LYS A 132 19.17 12.47 2.61
CA LYS A 132 18.82 13.33 1.48
C LYS A 132 17.42 13.07 0.90
N ALA A 133 16.98 11.82 0.84
CA ALA A 133 15.64 11.51 0.32
C ALA A 133 14.56 11.97 1.28
N ARG A 134 14.71 11.69 2.58
CA ARG A 134 13.81 12.20 3.64
C ARG A 134 13.75 13.71 3.64
N ASP A 135 14.88 14.39 3.66
CA ASP A 135 14.91 15.86 3.75
C ASP A 135 14.29 16.49 2.49
N THR A 136 14.53 15.92 1.30
CA THR A 136 13.88 16.39 0.06
C THR A 136 12.36 16.16 0.11
N PHE A 137 11.90 15.01 0.61
CA PHE A 137 10.48 14.71 0.73
C PHE A 137 9.79 15.58 1.76
N ILE A 138 10.43 15.84 2.89
CA ILE A 138 9.96 16.74 3.95
C ILE A 138 9.80 18.16 3.42
N ASN A 139 10.77 18.65 2.64
CA ASN A 139 10.67 19.96 2.01
C ASN A 139 9.47 20.01 1.05
N PHE A 140 9.30 18.98 0.22
CA PHE A 140 8.13 18.86 -0.65
C PHE A 140 6.81 18.85 0.13
N LEU A 141 6.70 18.06 1.20
CA LEU A 141 5.50 18.02 2.04
C LEU A 141 5.28 19.36 2.74
N SER A 142 6.33 20.03 3.21
CA SER A 142 6.22 21.33 3.86
C SER A 142 5.70 22.40 2.90
N GLU A 143 6.20 22.41 1.66
CA GLU A 143 5.68 23.27 0.59
C GLU A 143 4.23 22.94 0.24
N LEU A 144 3.90 21.65 0.13
CA LEU A 144 2.54 21.20 -0.15
C LEU A 144 1.58 21.67 0.96
N LEU A 145 1.96 21.51 2.22
CA LEU A 145 1.12 21.84 3.37
C LEU A 145 1.12 23.34 3.70
N GLN A 146 2.13 24.09 3.24
CA GLN A 146 2.45 25.45 3.66
C GLN A 146 2.78 25.54 5.16
N GLU A 147 3.39 24.50 5.71
CA GLU A 147 3.73 24.36 7.13
C GLU A 147 5.03 23.55 7.29
N PRO A 148 5.88 23.85 8.28
CA PRO A 148 7.11 23.10 8.49
C PRO A 148 6.83 21.71 9.07
N ILE A 149 7.62 20.72 8.65
CA ILE A 149 7.67 19.38 9.25
C ILE A 149 8.96 19.25 10.06
N ASP A 150 8.81 18.97 11.36
CA ASP A 150 9.90 18.78 12.31
C ASP A 150 10.30 17.30 12.39
N THR A 151 11.60 17.03 12.48
CA THR A 151 12.18 15.69 12.61
C THR A 151 12.97 15.50 13.90
N ARG A 152 13.01 16.50 14.79
CA ARG A 152 13.62 16.37 16.11
C ARG A 152 12.75 15.45 16.94
N LEU A 153 13.28 14.31 17.37
CA LEU A 153 12.53 13.19 17.98
C LEU A 153 11.47 13.63 19.02
N LEU A 154 11.82 14.56 19.91
CA LEU A 154 10.92 15.05 20.98
C LEU A 154 9.78 15.95 20.49
N TYR A 155 9.90 16.51 19.30
CA TYR A 155 8.96 17.47 18.70
C TYR A 155 8.57 17.08 17.27
N ALA A 156 8.79 15.81 16.91
CA ALA A 156 8.63 15.35 15.55
C ALA A 156 7.17 15.53 15.10
N THR A 157 6.98 16.09 13.92
CA THR A 157 5.63 16.26 13.37
C THR A 157 5.04 14.88 13.07
N ALA A 158 3.93 14.58 13.73
CA ALA A 158 3.20 13.36 13.48
C ALA A 158 2.65 13.35 12.04
N ASN A 159 2.73 12.20 11.39
CA ASN A 159 2.10 11.95 10.11
C ASN A 159 0.60 11.71 10.31
N ASP A 160 -0.14 12.79 10.48
CA ASP A 160 -1.57 12.76 10.75
C ASP A 160 -2.41 12.49 9.49
N ASN A 161 -3.72 12.35 9.67
CA ASN A 161 -4.66 12.13 8.56
C ASN A 161 -4.67 13.27 7.54
N ARG A 162 -4.37 14.51 7.95
CA ARG A 162 -4.35 15.66 7.05
C ARG A 162 -3.18 15.53 6.06
N ILE A 163 -1.99 15.17 6.54
CA ILE A 163 -0.82 14.95 5.67
C ILE A 163 -1.08 13.78 4.72
N LYS A 164 -1.60 12.66 5.25
CA LYS A 164 -2.01 11.47 4.47
C LYS A 164 -3.00 11.81 3.38
N ASP A 165 -4.04 12.57 3.71
CA ASP A 165 -5.05 13.01 2.75
C ASP A 165 -4.45 13.94 1.67
N ARG A 166 -3.48 14.79 2.01
CA ARG A 166 -2.83 15.71 1.06
C ARG A 166 -1.98 14.97 0.04
N LEU A 167 -1.13 14.05 0.48
CA LEU A 167 -0.34 13.21 -0.43
C LEU A 167 -1.24 12.27 -1.24
N GLY A 168 -2.20 11.62 -0.58
CA GLY A 168 -3.15 10.71 -1.21
C GLY A 168 -3.93 11.37 -2.36
N ARG A 169 -4.32 12.63 -2.22
CA ARG A 169 -4.97 13.40 -3.31
C ARG A 169 -4.06 13.62 -4.52
N LEU A 170 -2.77 13.87 -4.31
CA LEU A 170 -1.83 14.05 -5.43
C LEU A 170 -1.58 12.73 -6.17
N ILE A 171 -1.37 11.65 -5.43
CA ILE A 171 -1.23 10.31 -6.01
C ILE A 171 -2.51 9.92 -6.74
N LYS A 172 -3.68 10.17 -6.14
CA LYS A 172 -4.98 9.96 -6.80
C LYS A 172 -5.06 10.67 -8.13
N LYS A 173 -4.72 11.96 -8.18
CA LYS A 173 -4.76 12.76 -9.41
C LYS A 173 -3.89 12.14 -10.50
N ILE A 174 -2.63 11.80 -10.19
CA ILE A 174 -1.70 11.22 -11.17
C ILE A 174 -2.18 9.84 -11.63
N SER A 175 -2.43 8.93 -10.69
CA SER A 175 -2.75 7.53 -10.99
C SER A 175 -4.10 7.38 -11.69
N SER A 176 -5.12 8.15 -11.29
CA SER A 176 -6.44 8.06 -11.90
C SER A 176 -6.43 8.59 -13.34
N GLU A 177 -5.72 9.69 -13.62
CA GLU A 177 -5.64 10.20 -14.99
C GLU A 177 -4.89 9.26 -15.94
N LEU A 178 -3.78 8.67 -15.48
CA LEU A 178 -3.07 7.67 -16.26
C LEU A 178 -3.93 6.43 -16.51
N TYR A 179 -4.68 5.97 -15.51
CA TYR A 179 -5.55 4.81 -15.64
C TYR A 179 -6.77 5.08 -16.53
N GLU A 180 -7.37 6.26 -16.49
CA GLU A 180 -8.44 6.62 -17.42
C GLU A 180 -7.94 6.67 -18.88
N ILE A 181 -6.73 7.18 -19.11
CA ILE A 181 -6.11 7.12 -20.45
C ILE A 181 -5.94 5.66 -20.92
N ILE A 182 -5.52 4.76 -20.04
CA ILE A 182 -5.41 3.33 -20.34
C ILE A 182 -6.77 2.73 -20.67
N LYS A 183 -7.81 3.02 -19.87
CA LYS A 183 -9.18 2.55 -20.13
C LYS A 183 -9.71 3.04 -21.47
N ASP A 184 -9.55 4.32 -21.76
CA ASP A 184 -10.04 4.90 -23.02
C ASP A 184 -9.32 4.28 -24.21
N LYS A 185 -7.99 4.09 -24.13
CA LYS A 185 -7.23 3.44 -25.20
C LYS A 185 -7.52 1.95 -25.33
N ALA A 186 -7.73 1.24 -24.23
CA ALA A 186 -8.09 -0.17 -24.27
C ALA A 186 -9.46 -0.36 -24.94
N ARG A 187 -10.45 0.50 -24.64
CA ARG A 187 -11.76 0.53 -25.33
C ARG A 187 -11.64 0.83 -26.81
N GLU A 188 -10.84 1.83 -27.20
CA GLU A 188 -10.58 2.15 -28.61
C GLU A 188 -9.96 0.96 -29.35
N LEU A 189 -9.04 0.24 -28.70
CA LEU A 189 -8.36 -0.93 -29.23
C LEU A 189 -9.18 -2.24 -29.08
N GLN A 190 -10.34 -2.20 -28.43
CA GLN A 190 -11.20 -3.35 -28.12
C GLN A 190 -10.45 -4.47 -27.38
N ILE A 191 -9.66 -4.10 -26.37
CA ILE A 191 -8.93 -4.99 -25.46
C ILE A 191 -9.34 -4.70 -24.00
N PHE A 192 -8.84 -5.53 -23.09
CA PHE A 192 -9.22 -5.60 -21.67
C PHE A 192 -8.04 -5.31 -20.73
N THR A 193 -7.04 -4.56 -21.20
CA THR A 193 -5.84 -4.19 -20.43
C THR A 193 -6.16 -3.49 -19.11
N GLU A 194 -7.33 -2.85 -19.03
CA GLU A 194 -7.82 -2.14 -17.86
C GLU A 194 -8.46 -3.03 -16.78
N GLU A 195 -8.69 -4.31 -17.03
CA GLU A 195 -9.37 -5.19 -16.08
C GLU A 195 -8.55 -5.37 -14.80
N ILE A 196 -9.22 -5.14 -13.66
CA ILE A 196 -8.62 -5.24 -12.33
C ILE A 196 -9.29 -6.36 -11.55
N VAL A 197 -8.47 -7.19 -10.90
CA VAL A 197 -8.96 -8.25 -10.03
C VAL A 197 -9.67 -7.64 -8.82
N TYR A 198 -10.92 -8.05 -8.57
CA TYR A 198 -11.70 -7.62 -7.42
C TYR A 198 -10.96 -7.89 -6.09
N ASP A 199 -11.12 -6.99 -5.12
CA ASP A 199 -10.51 -7.07 -3.78
C ASP A 199 -8.97 -7.12 -3.76
N SER A 200 -8.32 -6.83 -4.89
CA SER A 200 -6.87 -6.72 -4.94
C SER A 200 -6.37 -5.35 -4.48
N LYS A 201 -5.07 -5.23 -4.23
CA LYS A 201 -4.43 -3.93 -3.94
C LYS A 201 -4.71 -2.89 -5.04
N ALA A 202 -4.66 -3.28 -6.31
CA ALA A 202 -4.97 -2.41 -7.44
C ALA A 202 -6.46 -2.01 -7.48
N TYR A 203 -7.37 -2.87 -7.00
CA TYR A 203 -8.81 -2.59 -6.93
C TYR A 203 -9.09 -1.34 -6.08
N LYS A 204 -8.46 -1.22 -4.91
CA LYS A 204 -8.58 -0.04 -4.05
C LYS A 204 -8.15 1.25 -4.77
N ILE A 205 -7.05 1.17 -5.51
CA ILE A 205 -6.44 2.32 -6.18
C ILE A 205 -7.26 2.76 -7.41
N PHE A 206 -7.62 1.83 -8.28
CA PHE A 206 -8.17 2.16 -9.60
C PHE A 206 -9.69 2.14 -9.64
N LEU A 207 -10.34 1.20 -8.94
CA LEU A 207 -11.79 1.06 -8.97
C LEU A 207 -12.47 1.76 -7.79
N GLN A 208 -11.97 1.59 -6.56
CA GLN A 208 -12.52 2.34 -5.41
C GLN A 208 -12.01 3.79 -5.34
N GLN A 209 -10.89 4.08 -6.02
CA GLN A 209 -10.21 5.38 -6.00
C GLN A 209 -9.97 5.94 -4.59
N GLN A 210 -9.59 5.06 -3.66
CA GLN A 210 -9.26 5.41 -2.29
C GLN A 210 -7.74 5.36 -2.08
N PHE A 211 -7.16 6.51 -1.72
CA PHE A 211 -5.71 6.69 -1.62
C PHE A 211 -5.23 6.93 -0.18
N THR A 212 -6.08 6.61 0.79
CA THR A 212 -5.77 6.58 2.23
C THR A 212 -6.42 5.35 2.87
N PHE A 213 -6.01 5.01 4.10
CA PHE A 213 -6.48 3.85 4.85
C PHE A 213 -7.43 4.21 6.00
N LYS A 214 -7.99 5.43 5.97
CA LYS A 214 -8.85 5.94 7.03
C LYS A 214 -10.10 5.07 7.22
N ASN A 215 -10.72 4.65 6.12
CA ASN A 215 -11.95 3.86 6.16
C ASN A 215 -11.69 2.45 6.68
N GLU A 216 -10.58 1.84 6.29
CA GLU A 216 -10.12 0.55 6.82
C GLU A 216 -9.87 0.61 8.32
N ARG A 217 -9.19 1.67 8.79
CA ARG A 217 -8.95 1.88 10.22
C ARG A 217 -10.24 2.09 11.01
N ILE A 218 -11.25 2.73 10.42
CA ILE A 218 -12.58 2.84 11.04
C ILE A 218 -13.26 1.48 11.07
N LEU A 219 -13.29 0.78 9.93
CA LEU A 219 -13.89 -0.54 9.78
C LEU A 219 -13.30 -1.53 10.80
N GLN A 220 -11.98 -1.61 10.92
CA GLN A 220 -11.30 -2.49 11.87
C GLN A 220 -11.75 -2.23 13.32
N LYS A 221 -11.86 -0.96 13.73
CA LYS A 221 -12.32 -0.58 15.08
C LYS A 221 -13.79 -0.93 15.30
N GLU A 222 -14.65 -0.63 14.34
CA GLU A 222 -16.07 -0.98 14.40
C GLU A 222 -16.29 -2.50 14.41
N LEU A 223 -15.49 -3.26 13.66
CA LEU A 223 -15.51 -4.72 13.68
C LEU A 223 -15.07 -5.26 15.04
N LEU A 224 -14.00 -4.70 15.64
CA LEU A 224 -13.59 -5.10 16.99
C LEU A 224 -14.71 -4.84 18.02
N ILE A 225 -15.30 -3.63 17.98
CA ILE A 225 -16.43 -3.26 18.86
C ILE A 225 -17.61 -4.21 18.64
N PHE A 226 -17.95 -4.50 17.38
CA PHE A 226 -19.01 -5.42 17.04
C PHE A 226 -18.72 -6.82 17.57
N LEU A 227 -17.53 -7.38 17.34
CA LEU A 227 -17.15 -8.73 17.78
C LEU A 227 -17.19 -8.89 19.31
N LEU A 228 -16.72 -7.86 20.04
CA LEU A 228 -16.74 -7.86 21.51
C LEU A 228 -18.16 -7.72 22.08
N ASN A 229 -18.98 -6.83 21.51
CA ASN A 229 -20.23 -6.40 22.13
C ASN A 229 -21.49 -7.05 21.54
N ASN A 230 -21.42 -7.75 20.41
CA ASN A 230 -22.60 -8.38 19.84
C ASN A 230 -23.09 -9.56 20.70
N LYS A 231 -24.41 -9.78 20.69
CA LYS A 231 -25.07 -10.86 21.44
C LYS A 231 -25.12 -12.20 20.70
N TYR A 232 -24.64 -12.25 19.46
CA TYR A 232 -24.74 -13.43 18.62
C TYR A 232 -23.79 -14.52 19.11
N LYS A 233 -24.31 -15.75 19.32
CA LYS A 233 -23.51 -16.94 19.62
C LYS A 233 -22.94 -17.52 18.31
N THR A 234 -22.07 -16.78 17.63
CA THR A 234 -21.44 -17.28 16.40
C THR A 234 -20.54 -18.47 16.71
N PRO A 235 -20.34 -19.42 15.76
CA PRO A 235 -19.40 -20.53 15.94
C PRO A 235 -18.00 -20.04 16.36
N TRP A 236 -17.55 -18.94 15.76
CA TRP A 236 -16.30 -18.27 16.16
C TRP A 236 -16.29 -17.85 17.64
N LYS A 237 -17.37 -17.25 18.14
CA LYS A 237 -17.47 -16.82 19.56
C LYS A 237 -17.57 -18.02 20.51
N LYS A 238 -18.22 -19.11 20.09
CA LYS A 238 -18.24 -20.37 20.85
C LYS A 238 -16.83 -20.94 20.98
N LEU A 239 -16.11 -21.09 19.87
CA LEU A 239 -14.73 -21.57 19.84
C LEU A 239 -13.78 -20.67 20.64
N ALA A 240 -13.83 -19.35 20.44
CA ALA A 240 -12.96 -18.42 21.18
C ALA A 240 -13.15 -18.50 22.70
N LYS A 241 -14.37 -18.80 23.18
CA LYS A 241 -14.66 -18.97 24.61
C LYS A 241 -14.13 -20.26 25.21
N THR A 242 -13.88 -21.31 24.42
CA THR A 242 -13.27 -22.55 24.93
C THR A 242 -11.77 -22.39 25.18
N LEU A 243 -11.13 -21.40 24.55
CA LEU A 243 -9.71 -21.13 24.68
C LEU A 243 -9.43 -20.23 25.88
N LYS A 244 -8.71 -20.77 26.87
CA LYS A 244 -8.16 -19.96 27.95
C LYS A 244 -7.16 -18.94 27.37
N PRO A 245 -7.25 -17.64 27.69
CA PRO A 245 -6.28 -16.65 27.24
C PRO A 245 -4.88 -16.94 27.83
N LEU A 246 -3.84 -16.55 27.10
CA LEU A 246 -2.48 -16.53 27.64
C LEU A 246 -2.38 -15.43 28.73
N PRO A 247 -1.48 -15.58 29.71
CA PRO A 247 -1.33 -14.65 30.83
C PRO A 247 -0.57 -13.37 30.43
N PHE A 248 -1.06 -12.67 29.40
CA PHE A 248 -0.56 -11.35 29.00
C PHE A 248 -0.79 -10.30 30.10
N ASP A 249 0.17 -9.38 30.27
CA ASP A 249 0.12 -8.28 31.24
C ASP A 249 -0.95 -7.24 30.88
N PRO A 250 -2.00 -7.06 31.71
CA PRO A 250 -3.03 -6.05 31.47
C PRO A 250 -2.48 -4.63 31.31
N ALA A 251 -1.32 -4.30 31.89
CA ALA A 251 -0.68 -2.99 31.75
C ALA A 251 -0.28 -2.67 30.29
N MET A 252 -0.09 -3.69 29.46
CA MET A 252 0.35 -3.57 28.07
C MET A 252 -0.80 -3.58 27.05
N THR A 253 -2.05 -3.49 27.52
CA THR A 253 -3.27 -3.51 26.69
C THR A 253 -3.20 -2.57 25.48
N THR A 254 -2.66 -1.37 25.64
CA THR A 254 -2.52 -0.40 24.53
C THR A 254 -1.64 -0.94 23.40
N ALA A 255 -0.53 -1.61 23.74
CA ALA A 255 0.37 -2.21 22.76
C ALA A 255 -0.29 -3.40 22.04
N TYR A 256 -1.08 -4.20 22.75
CA TYR A 256 -1.85 -5.30 22.14
C TYR A 256 -2.87 -4.78 21.14
N VAL A 257 -3.63 -3.76 21.53
CA VAL A 257 -4.63 -3.14 20.65
C VAL A 257 -3.97 -2.52 19.43
N GLU A 258 -2.82 -1.87 19.59
CA GLU A 258 -2.08 -1.33 18.45
C GLU A 258 -1.60 -2.44 17.50
N ALA A 259 -1.02 -3.52 18.03
CA ALA A 259 -0.54 -4.65 17.24
C ALA A 259 -1.66 -5.37 16.47
N MET A 260 -2.89 -5.46 17.02
CA MET A 260 -4.05 -6.02 16.32
C MET A 260 -4.41 -5.24 15.05
N PHE A 261 -4.22 -3.91 15.07
CA PHE A 261 -4.54 -3.06 13.91
C PHE A 261 -3.34 -2.80 13.01
N ARG A 262 -2.12 -2.99 13.52
CA ARG A 262 -0.86 -2.72 12.84
C ARG A 262 0.13 -3.82 13.21
N ILE A 263 0.25 -4.84 12.37
CA ILE A 263 1.14 -5.97 12.64
C ILE A 263 2.62 -5.55 12.77
N THR A 264 3.00 -4.44 12.14
CA THR A 264 4.32 -3.80 12.27
C THR A 264 4.61 -3.28 13.69
N LYS A 265 3.61 -3.20 14.56
CA LYS A 265 3.71 -2.80 15.97
C LYS A 265 3.64 -3.98 16.94
N ALA A 266 3.74 -5.21 16.43
CA ALA A 266 3.68 -6.42 17.23
C ALA A 266 4.96 -6.76 18.01
N GLY A 267 6.04 -5.97 17.92
CA GLY A 267 7.33 -6.28 18.58
C GLY A 267 7.20 -6.56 20.08
N VAL A 268 6.66 -5.61 20.85
CA VAL A 268 6.48 -5.79 22.29
C VAL A 268 5.53 -6.95 22.64
N PRO A 269 4.36 -7.10 22.00
CA PRO A 269 3.50 -8.27 22.21
C PRO A 269 4.17 -9.61 21.83
N LEU A 270 5.05 -9.63 20.83
CA LEU A 270 5.79 -10.84 20.43
C LEU A 270 6.86 -11.20 21.45
N ASP A 271 7.64 -10.23 21.94
CA ASP A 271 8.63 -10.46 23.00
C ASP A 271 7.98 -11.07 24.26
N GLU A 272 6.78 -10.57 24.61
CA GLU A 272 6.01 -11.11 25.72
C GLU A 272 5.45 -12.51 25.42
N LEU A 273 4.92 -12.74 24.21
CA LEU A 273 4.47 -14.06 23.80
C LEU A 273 5.61 -15.09 23.88
N GLU A 274 6.82 -14.73 23.45
CA GLU A 274 8.01 -15.57 23.53
C GLU A 274 8.31 -15.92 25.00
N SER A 275 8.36 -14.91 25.89
CA SER A 275 8.57 -15.13 27.33
C SER A 275 7.51 -16.03 27.96
N ILE A 276 6.22 -15.85 27.64
CA ILE A 276 5.14 -16.71 28.13
C ILE A 276 5.36 -18.17 27.65
N CYS A 277 5.80 -18.35 26.40
CA CYS A 277 5.99 -19.66 25.79
C CYS A 277 7.24 -20.39 26.32
N GLU A 278 8.25 -19.68 26.83
CA GLU A 278 9.40 -20.29 27.51
C GLU A 278 8.97 -21.06 28.77
N ASP A 279 8.10 -20.44 29.57
CA ASP A 279 7.57 -21.06 30.79
C ASP A 279 6.41 -22.03 30.50
N HIS A 280 5.61 -21.74 29.48
CA HIS A 280 4.39 -22.48 29.14
C HIS A 280 4.29 -22.75 27.63
N PRO A 281 5.02 -23.75 27.11
CA PRO A 281 5.00 -24.05 25.68
C PRO A 281 3.58 -24.30 25.15
N LEU A 282 3.27 -23.73 23.99
CA LEU A 282 1.99 -23.96 23.32
C LEU A 282 1.89 -25.42 22.86
N LYS A 283 0.85 -26.11 23.32
CA LYS A 283 0.55 -27.48 22.90
C LYS A 283 -0.05 -27.51 21.49
N GLU A 284 0.11 -28.63 20.81
CA GLU A 284 -0.42 -28.88 19.46
C GLU A 284 -1.93 -28.59 19.36
N ASP A 285 -2.73 -29.13 20.27
CA ASP A 285 -4.19 -28.89 20.33
C ASP A 285 -4.55 -27.39 20.36
N ARG A 286 -3.73 -26.56 21.01
CA ARG A 286 -3.95 -25.11 21.04
C ARG A 286 -3.64 -24.48 19.69
N LEU A 287 -2.56 -24.88 19.02
CA LEU A 287 -2.20 -24.38 17.70
C LEU A 287 -3.26 -24.76 16.66
N GLU A 288 -3.77 -25.99 16.73
CA GLU A 288 -4.88 -26.45 15.88
C GLU A 288 -6.14 -25.61 16.10
N ALA A 289 -6.52 -25.37 17.36
CA ALA A 289 -7.69 -24.55 17.68
C ALA A 289 -7.52 -23.09 17.25
N LEU A 290 -6.32 -22.52 17.38
CA LEU A 290 -6.02 -21.17 16.86
C LEU A 290 -6.13 -21.12 15.34
N ALA A 291 -5.65 -22.15 14.62
CA ALA A 291 -5.75 -22.22 13.16
C ALA A 291 -7.20 -22.31 12.64
N LEU A 292 -8.16 -22.70 13.49
CA LEU A 292 -9.59 -22.66 13.15
C LEU A 292 -10.20 -21.26 13.23
N LEU A 293 -9.61 -20.33 14.00
CA LEU A 293 -10.11 -18.95 14.13
C LEU A 293 -9.92 -18.14 12.84
N ASP A 294 -8.95 -18.52 12.01
CA ASP A 294 -8.57 -17.81 10.78
C ASP A 294 -9.27 -18.35 9.52
N LYS A 295 -10.09 -19.40 9.66
CA LYS A 295 -10.85 -19.98 8.54
C LYS A 295 -12.19 -19.26 8.38
N ASN A 296 -12.71 -19.22 7.15
CA ASN A 296 -13.98 -18.57 6.77
C ASN A 296 -15.26 -19.25 7.34
N GLY A 297 -15.24 -19.73 8.59
CA GLY A 297 -16.31 -20.49 9.23
C GLY A 297 -16.42 -21.96 8.80
N TRP A 298 -15.77 -22.34 7.69
CA TRP A 298 -15.71 -23.73 7.22
C TRP A 298 -14.85 -24.56 8.18
N GLY A 299 -15.50 -25.43 8.96
CA GLY A 299 -14.86 -26.34 9.90
C GLY A 299 -15.09 -26.03 11.38
N ILE A 300 -15.83 -24.97 11.72
CA ILE A 300 -16.34 -24.79 13.08
C ILE A 300 -17.69 -25.50 13.14
N ASP A 301 -17.74 -26.68 13.78
CA ASP A 301 -18.98 -27.46 13.92
C ASP A 301 -20.07 -26.61 14.59
N GLU A 302 -21.24 -26.51 13.97
CA GLU A 302 -22.38 -25.77 14.52
C GLU A 302 -22.96 -26.46 15.76
N ASN A 303 -22.59 -27.72 16.01
CA ASN A 303 -23.04 -28.53 17.15
C ASN A 303 -22.18 -28.37 18.42
N ILE A 304 -21.48 -27.24 18.61
CA ILE A 304 -20.95 -26.91 19.94
C ILE A 304 -22.15 -26.64 20.83
N ASP A 305 -22.54 -27.66 21.61
CA ASP A 305 -23.75 -27.77 22.42
C ASP A 305 -24.13 -26.44 23.10
N ASP A 306 -25.36 -26.01 22.85
CA ASP A 306 -26.01 -24.98 23.65
C ASP A 306 -26.40 -25.62 24.99
N ASP A 307 -25.44 -25.73 25.92
CA ASP A 307 -25.79 -25.99 27.31
C ASP A 307 -26.76 -24.91 27.78
N GLU A 308 -27.93 -25.39 28.18
CA GLU A 308 -29.13 -24.66 28.56
C GLU A 308 -28.83 -23.52 29.55
N ASP A 309 -29.32 -22.31 29.29
CA ASP A 309 -29.45 -21.28 30.32
C ASP A 309 -30.55 -21.73 31.30
N PRO A 310 -30.28 -21.98 32.59
CA PRO A 310 -31.34 -22.02 33.58
C PRO A 310 -31.77 -20.58 33.91
N LEU A 311 -33.08 -20.35 33.81
CA LEU A 311 -33.84 -19.14 34.19
C LEU A 311 -33.34 -18.41 35.44
#